data_AF-A0A7X9TY03-F1
#
_entry.id   AF-A0A7X9TY03-F1
#
_cell.length_a   1.000
_cell.length_b   1.000
_cell.length_c   1.000
_cell.angle_alpha   90.00
_cell.angle_beta   90.00
_cell.angle_gamma   90.00
#
_symmetry.space_group_name_H-M   'P 1'
#
loop_
_entity.id
_entity.type
_entity.pdbx_description
1 polymer ?
#
loop_
_entity_poly.entity_id
_entity_poly.type
_entity_poly.pdbx_seq_one_letter_code
_entity_poly.pdbx_strand_id
1 'polypeptide(L)'
;MSTNGIELPPIIVTPDPLPPPPPLPPVPVVVPGVPGAQPPPTADVPVGTDVETLLSLPKIRSEGYIIPIAGKATRAQVDIEAAFNANFPNIAAETEGEVATALGDVSLLTDLEKKQKEKTVVDVLIAQSQDLLTNNNAVANSYFGRDPLAVEFKKNAVYLAMDITEAKRPGTPIEVYRSFVASISAVYESKKLVEKIRILTEKSNALTQAVAAAQAAEDERIAAEAAAKKAAEEAEAKRIAEEKAKEEEEIKGAIKFTADFYKEIGERYGAQMSALATDLAETAKGKTLRNAEEALKAFDQYRDHLDKKFSAADRAAIVNALDSLDRAELAKNLNIFAKGFGYTGKAFDAYDLVEEVKKSYASGDWNNTVLKVETLFAGSAATGLIAFAFGVTVSTPVGIVAFALIMALVSAYIDDAHVKQFNDALDAILP
;
A
#
# COMPACT_ATOMS: atom_id res chain seq x y z
N MET A 1 40.23 -15.57 -26.18
CA MET A 1 39.46 -14.70 -25.27
C MET A 1 39.28 -13.37 -25.97
N SER A 2 38.07 -13.09 -26.44
CA SER A 2 37.49 -11.77 -26.73
C SER A 2 36.04 -12.03 -27.12
N THR A 3 35.17 -11.77 -26.16
CA THR A 3 33.72 -11.86 -26.23
C THR A 3 33.19 -10.65 -27.01
N ASN A 4 32.80 -10.85 -28.27
CA ASN A 4 31.88 -9.93 -28.95
C ASN A 4 30.49 -10.55 -28.90
N GLY A 5 29.77 -10.24 -27.83
CA GLY A 5 28.37 -10.58 -27.66
C GLY A 5 27.53 -9.76 -28.64
N ILE A 6 26.99 -10.43 -29.66
CA ILE A 6 25.86 -9.92 -30.42
C ILE A 6 24.63 -10.23 -29.57
N GLU A 7 24.16 -9.24 -28.81
CA GLU A 7 22.83 -9.30 -28.21
C GLU A 7 21.81 -9.29 -29.35
N LEU A 8 21.20 -10.45 -29.60
CA LEU A 8 19.98 -10.53 -30.39
C LEU A 8 18.87 -9.79 -29.61
N PRO A 9 18.07 -8.92 -30.25
CA PRO A 9 16.93 -8.32 -29.57
C PRO A 9 15.99 -9.42 -29.08
N PRO A 10 15.26 -9.20 -27.97
CA PRO A 10 14.37 -10.20 -27.42
C PRO A 10 13.40 -10.67 -28.50
N ILE A 11 13.41 -11.97 -28.79
CA ILE A 11 12.36 -12.59 -29.59
C ILE A 11 11.09 -12.40 -28.77
N ILE A 12 10.26 -11.43 -29.19
CA ILE A 12 8.87 -11.37 -28.77
C ILE A 12 8.25 -12.64 -29.35
N VAL A 13 8.13 -13.67 -28.52
CA VAL A 13 7.17 -14.74 -28.78
C VAL A 13 5.81 -14.07 -28.62
N THR A 14 5.31 -13.48 -29.70
CA THR A 14 3.88 -13.25 -29.82
C THR A 14 3.24 -14.61 -29.63
N PRO A 15 2.37 -14.79 -28.62
CA PRO A 15 1.54 -15.99 -28.58
C PRO A 15 0.84 -16.07 -29.93
N ASP A 16 0.82 -17.26 -30.53
CA ASP A 16 0.01 -17.49 -31.72
C ASP A 16 -1.37 -16.86 -31.50
N PRO A 17 -1.90 -16.08 -32.47
CA PRO A 17 -3.24 -15.53 -32.32
C PRO A 17 -4.16 -16.72 -32.07
N LEU A 18 -4.80 -16.70 -30.89
CA LEU A 18 -5.81 -17.69 -30.53
C LEU A 18 -6.76 -17.87 -31.73
N PRO A 19 -7.10 -19.11 -32.12
CA PRO A 19 -8.05 -19.32 -33.18
C PRO A 19 -9.30 -18.48 -32.87
N PRO A 20 -9.86 -17.78 -33.87
CA PRO A 20 -10.99 -16.89 -33.63
C PRO A 20 -12.06 -17.68 -32.88
N PRO A 21 -12.69 -17.08 -31.85
CA PRO A 21 -13.73 -17.76 -31.10
C PRO A 21 -14.77 -18.30 -32.09
N PRO A 22 -15.29 -19.53 -31.88
CA PRO A 22 -16.37 -20.04 -32.71
C PRO A 22 -17.46 -18.97 -32.79
N PRO A 23 -18.03 -18.70 -33.98
CA PRO A 23 -18.95 -17.60 -34.16
C PRO A 23 -20.04 -17.72 -33.09
N LEU A 24 -20.21 -16.65 -32.32
CA LEU A 24 -21.31 -16.53 -31.37
C LEU A 24 -22.60 -16.93 -32.12
N PRO A 25 -23.50 -17.74 -31.52
CA PRO A 25 -24.83 -17.86 -32.07
C PRO A 25 -25.38 -16.43 -32.24
N PRO A 26 -26.03 -16.12 -33.36
CA PRO A 26 -26.35 -14.75 -33.72
C PRO A 26 -27.14 -14.10 -32.57
N VAL A 27 -26.52 -13.11 -31.93
CA VAL A 27 -27.25 -12.16 -31.09
C VAL A 27 -28.26 -11.50 -32.03
N PRO A 28 -29.56 -11.45 -31.71
CA PRO A 28 -30.50 -10.68 -32.49
C PRO A 28 -30.07 -9.21 -32.40
N VAL A 29 -29.37 -8.73 -33.43
CA VAL A 29 -29.15 -7.30 -33.64
C VAL A 29 -30.53 -6.74 -33.95
N VAL A 30 -31.17 -6.13 -32.95
CA VAL A 30 -32.37 -5.32 -33.20
C VAL A 30 -31.88 -4.03 -33.85
N VAL A 31 -31.84 -4.03 -35.18
CA VAL A 31 -31.74 -2.80 -35.97
C VAL A 31 -33.03 -2.01 -35.76
N PRO A 32 -32.98 -0.73 -35.36
CA PRO A 32 -34.18 0.08 -35.23
C PRO A 32 -34.81 0.33 -36.60
N GLY A 33 -36.03 -0.18 -36.80
CA GLY A 33 -36.88 0.20 -37.93
C GLY A 33 -36.91 -0.78 -39.10
N VAL A 34 -37.71 -1.85 -38.97
CA VAL A 34 -38.39 -2.49 -40.11
C VAL A 34 -39.79 -2.92 -39.63
N PRO A 35 -40.89 -2.46 -40.26
CA PRO A 35 -42.24 -2.95 -39.95
C PRO A 35 -42.36 -4.41 -40.43
N GLY A 36 -42.45 -5.34 -39.48
CA GLY A 36 -42.51 -6.77 -39.76
C GLY A 36 -41.65 -7.59 -38.82
N ALA A 37 -41.86 -7.44 -37.51
CA ALA A 37 -41.28 -8.36 -36.54
C ALA A 37 -41.93 -9.73 -36.75
N GLN A 38 -41.13 -10.68 -37.24
CA GLN A 38 -41.51 -12.08 -37.23
C GLN A 38 -41.79 -12.48 -35.76
N PRO A 39 -42.89 -13.19 -35.45
CA PRO A 39 -43.17 -13.63 -34.10
C PRO A 39 -41.96 -14.39 -33.55
N PRO A 40 -41.75 -14.44 -32.22
CA PRO A 40 -40.77 -15.37 -31.65
C PRO A 40 -41.07 -16.76 -32.24
N PRO A 41 -40.05 -17.63 -32.44
CA PRO A 41 -40.30 -18.97 -32.92
C PRO A 41 -41.31 -19.57 -31.93
N THR A 42 -42.54 -19.75 -32.42
CA THR A 42 -43.51 -20.58 -31.75
C THR A 42 -42.74 -21.85 -31.46
N ALA A 43 -42.53 -22.18 -30.18
CA ALA A 43 -42.27 -23.57 -29.83
C ALA A 43 -43.30 -24.34 -30.64
N ASP A 44 -42.85 -25.19 -31.58
CA ASP A 44 -43.73 -25.94 -32.46
C ASP A 44 -44.74 -26.61 -31.54
N VAL A 45 -45.94 -26.03 -31.43
CA VAL A 45 -46.87 -26.51 -30.44
C VAL A 45 -47.26 -27.87 -30.97
N PRO A 46 -46.90 -28.99 -30.31
CA PRO A 46 -47.01 -30.28 -30.93
C PRO A 46 -48.49 -30.54 -31.16
N VAL A 47 -48.94 -30.37 -32.41
CA VAL A 47 -50.29 -30.75 -32.77
C VAL A 47 -50.23 -32.26 -32.92
N GLY A 48 -50.91 -32.97 -32.01
CA GLY A 48 -51.00 -34.42 -32.08
C GLY A 48 -51.44 -34.86 -33.48
N THR A 49 -50.83 -35.93 -34.00
CA THR A 49 -51.16 -36.50 -35.32
C THR A 49 -52.65 -36.82 -35.47
N ASP A 50 -53.33 -37.08 -34.35
CA ASP A 50 -54.78 -37.28 -34.26
C ASP A 50 -55.60 -36.00 -34.49
N VAL A 51 -55.09 -34.83 -34.09
CA VAL A 51 -55.70 -33.53 -34.37
C VAL A 51 -55.52 -33.16 -35.84
N GLU A 52 -54.33 -33.36 -36.41
CA GLU A 52 -54.09 -33.10 -37.83
C GLU A 52 -54.93 -34.02 -38.72
N THR A 53 -55.06 -35.29 -38.34
CA THR A 53 -55.93 -36.25 -39.02
C THR A 53 -57.40 -35.85 -38.94
N LEU A 54 -57.87 -35.38 -37.78
CA LEU A 54 -59.24 -34.90 -37.64
C LEU A 54 -59.50 -33.67 -38.51
N LEU A 55 -58.60 -32.68 -38.45
CA LEU A 55 -58.80 -31.39 -39.10
C LEU A 55 -58.60 -31.41 -40.62
N SER A 56 -58.03 -32.49 -41.16
CA SER A 56 -57.87 -32.70 -42.61
C SER A 56 -59.06 -33.41 -43.27
N LEU A 57 -60.08 -33.82 -42.50
CA LEU A 57 -61.25 -34.51 -43.05
C LEU A 57 -62.05 -33.60 -44.02
N PRO A 58 -62.47 -34.10 -45.20
CA PRO A 58 -63.12 -33.30 -46.24
C PRO A 58 -64.48 -32.72 -45.82
N LYS A 59 -65.12 -33.30 -44.79
CA LYS A 59 -66.39 -32.84 -44.21
C LYS A 59 -66.24 -32.21 -42.82
N ILE A 60 -65.03 -31.76 -42.45
CA ILE A 60 -64.75 -31.21 -41.11
C ILE A 60 -65.65 -30.02 -40.76
N ARG A 61 -66.25 -29.35 -41.76
CA ARG A 61 -67.18 -28.24 -41.57
C ARG A 61 -68.63 -28.63 -41.24
N SER A 62 -68.93 -29.93 -41.16
CA SER A 62 -70.28 -30.39 -40.76
C SER A 62 -70.50 -30.30 -39.25
N GLU A 63 -71.74 -30.02 -38.82
CA GLU A 63 -72.12 -29.90 -37.39
C GLU A 63 -71.74 -31.11 -36.53
N GLY A 64 -71.72 -32.32 -37.12
CA GLY A 64 -71.30 -33.54 -36.43
C GLY A 64 -69.85 -33.53 -35.91
N TYR A 65 -69.02 -32.58 -36.36
CA TYR A 65 -67.64 -32.44 -35.91
C TYR A 65 -67.44 -31.40 -34.80
N ILE A 66 -68.48 -30.69 -34.37
CA ILE A 66 -68.36 -29.69 -33.28
C ILE A 66 -67.84 -30.33 -31.99
N ILE A 67 -68.44 -31.46 -31.57
CA ILE A 67 -68.04 -32.16 -30.34
C ILE A 67 -66.63 -32.76 -30.45
N PRO A 68 -66.25 -33.48 -31.53
CA PRO A 68 -64.87 -33.93 -31.74
C PRO A 68 -63.82 -32.82 -31.67
N ILE A 69 -64.04 -31.68 -32.35
CA ILE A 69 -63.10 -30.55 -32.36
C ILE A 69 -63.01 -29.93 -30.96
N ALA A 70 -64.15 -29.67 -30.30
CA ALA A 70 -64.18 -29.14 -28.95
C ALA A 70 -63.51 -30.09 -27.93
N GLY A 71 -63.63 -31.41 -28.12
CA GLY A 71 -62.93 -32.41 -27.32
C GLY A 71 -61.40 -32.30 -27.42
N LYS A 72 -60.86 -32.14 -28.63
CA LYS A 72 -59.41 -31.93 -28.84
C LYS A 72 -58.93 -30.61 -28.24
N ALA A 73 -59.66 -29.53 -28.47
CA ALA A 73 -59.35 -28.21 -27.93
C ALA A 73 -59.40 -28.17 -26.39
N THR A 74 -60.35 -28.91 -25.79
CA THR A 74 -60.44 -29.05 -24.34
C THR A 74 -59.22 -29.77 -23.78
N ARG A 75 -58.82 -30.90 -24.38
CA ARG A 75 -57.62 -31.64 -23.96
C ARG A 75 -56.37 -30.77 -24.07
N ALA A 76 -56.18 -30.06 -25.18
CA ALA A 76 -55.04 -29.16 -25.35
C ALA A 76 -54.97 -28.09 -24.25
N GLN A 77 -56.09 -27.45 -23.90
CA GLN A 77 -56.13 -26.47 -22.81
C GLN A 77 -55.74 -27.10 -21.45
N VAL A 78 -56.25 -28.30 -21.15
CA VAL A 78 -55.93 -29.03 -19.91
C VAL A 78 -54.45 -29.42 -19.86
N ASP A 79 -53.90 -29.89 -20.96
CA ASP A 79 -52.49 -30.31 -21.02
C ASP A 79 -51.55 -29.11 -20.84
N ILE A 80 -51.89 -27.95 -21.42
CA ILE A 80 -51.14 -26.70 -21.24
C ILE A 80 -51.19 -26.23 -19.77
N GLU A 81 -52.38 -26.22 -19.17
CA GLU A 81 -52.55 -25.83 -17.76
C GLU A 81 -51.79 -26.79 -16.82
N ALA A 82 -51.83 -28.10 -17.10
CA ALA A 82 -51.09 -29.09 -16.34
C ALA A 82 -49.57 -28.90 -16.46
N ALA A 83 -49.07 -28.64 -17.67
CA ALA A 83 -47.65 -28.36 -17.89
C ALA A 83 -47.20 -27.08 -17.17
N PHE A 84 -48.02 -26.02 -17.20
CA PHE A 84 -47.77 -24.81 -16.43
C PHE A 84 -47.70 -25.11 -14.93
N ASN A 85 -48.70 -25.79 -14.37
CA ASN A 85 -48.75 -26.11 -12.95
C ASN A 85 -47.58 -26.99 -12.50
N ALA A 86 -47.11 -27.90 -13.36
CA ALA A 86 -45.94 -28.74 -13.07
C ALA A 86 -44.63 -27.93 -13.03
N ASN A 87 -44.50 -26.91 -13.88
CA ASN A 87 -43.28 -26.10 -13.99
C ASN A 87 -43.28 -24.85 -13.09
N PHE A 88 -44.45 -24.39 -12.63
CA PHE A 88 -44.56 -23.16 -11.84
C PHE A 88 -43.66 -23.13 -10.59
N PRO A 89 -43.53 -24.21 -9.80
CA PRO A 89 -42.63 -24.22 -8.64
C PRO A 89 -41.15 -24.04 -8.99
N ASN A 90 -40.74 -24.33 -10.23
CA ASN A 90 -39.34 -24.28 -10.68
C ASN A 90 -38.91 -22.90 -11.17
N ILE A 91 -39.84 -21.95 -11.35
CA ILE A 91 -39.56 -20.61 -11.90
C ILE A 91 -38.47 -19.89 -11.11
N ALA A 92 -38.46 -20.02 -9.78
CA ALA A 92 -37.45 -19.41 -8.93
C ALA A 92 -36.04 -19.95 -9.24
N ALA A 93 -35.87 -21.27 -9.25
CA ALA A 93 -34.59 -21.91 -9.52
C ALA A 93 -34.10 -21.65 -10.96
N GLU A 94 -35.00 -21.67 -11.94
CA GLU A 94 -34.69 -21.30 -13.32
C GLU A 94 -34.19 -19.85 -13.41
N THR A 95 -34.88 -18.92 -12.75
CA THR A 95 -34.50 -17.50 -12.72
C THR A 95 -33.13 -17.30 -12.08
N GLU A 96 -32.83 -18.00 -10.99
CA GLU A 96 -31.51 -17.97 -10.36
C GLU A 96 -30.40 -18.51 -11.28
N GLY A 97 -30.67 -19.61 -11.98
CA GLY A 97 -29.75 -20.20 -12.95
C GLY A 97 -29.44 -19.27 -14.13
N GLU A 98 -30.45 -18.56 -14.64
CA GLU A 98 -30.27 -17.54 -15.68
C GLU A 98 -29.41 -16.37 -15.20
N VAL A 99 -29.68 -15.87 -13.99
CA VAL A 99 -28.86 -14.80 -13.38
C VAL A 99 -27.41 -15.25 -13.23
N ALA A 100 -27.17 -16.47 -12.72
CA ALA A 100 -25.83 -17.01 -12.55
C ALA A 100 -25.09 -17.16 -13.89
N THR A 101 -25.79 -17.64 -14.92
CA THR A 101 -25.24 -17.80 -16.27
C THR A 101 -24.86 -16.45 -16.87
N ALA A 102 -25.73 -15.44 -16.73
CA ALA A 102 -25.48 -14.10 -17.26
C ALA A 102 -24.40 -13.34 -16.47
N LEU A 103 -24.26 -13.61 -15.17
CA LEU A 103 -23.23 -12.99 -14.34
C LEU A 103 -21.82 -13.47 -14.72
N GLY A 104 -21.69 -14.75 -15.09
CA GLY A 104 -20.42 -15.38 -15.44
C GLY A 104 -19.44 -15.42 -14.27
N ASP A 105 -18.14 -15.48 -14.56
CA ASP A 105 -17.10 -15.43 -13.53
C ASP A 105 -16.96 -13.99 -12.96
N VAL A 106 -16.89 -13.92 -11.64
CA VAL A 106 -16.76 -12.68 -10.85
C VAL A 106 -15.71 -12.83 -9.75
N SER A 107 -14.86 -13.87 -9.81
CA SER A 107 -13.87 -14.19 -8.79
C SER A 107 -12.81 -13.11 -8.55
N LEU A 108 -12.50 -12.32 -9.58
CA LEU A 108 -11.50 -11.25 -9.52
C LEU A 108 -12.08 -9.87 -9.16
N LEU A 109 -13.41 -9.76 -9.05
CA LEU A 109 -14.06 -8.49 -8.75
C LEU A 109 -14.07 -8.21 -7.25
N THR A 110 -13.93 -6.94 -6.90
CA THR A 110 -14.19 -6.49 -5.53
C THR A 110 -15.65 -6.71 -5.15
N ASP A 111 -15.91 -6.65 -3.86
CA ASP A 111 -17.23 -6.85 -3.29
C ASP A 111 -18.27 -5.85 -3.80
N LEU A 112 -17.86 -4.62 -4.12
CA LEU A 112 -18.70 -3.57 -4.71
C LEU A 112 -18.94 -3.84 -6.19
N GLU A 113 -17.89 -4.10 -6.96
CA GLU A 113 -17.96 -4.38 -8.41
C GLU A 113 -18.84 -5.61 -8.69
N LYS A 114 -18.70 -6.67 -7.88
CA LYS A 114 -19.53 -7.86 -7.98
C LYS A 114 -21.02 -7.53 -7.82
N LYS A 115 -21.39 -6.77 -6.78
CA LYS A 115 -22.79 -6.38 -6.52
C LYS A 115 -23.34 -5.46 -7.61
N GLN A 116 -22.53 -4.54 -8.13
CA GLN A 116 -22.92 -3.66 -9.24
C GLN A 116 -23.15 -4.44 -10.55
N LYS A 117 -22.25 -5.39 -10.86
CA LYS A 117 -22.39 -6.26 -12.02
C LYS A 117 -23.64 -7.15 -11.91
N GLU A 118 -23.86 -7.77 -10.75
CA GLU A 118 -25.06 -8.57 -10.50
C GLU A 118 -26.34 -7.73 -10.63
N LYS A 119 -26.36 -6.50 -10.08
CA LYS A 119 -27.48 -5.58 -10.25
C LYS A 119 -27.75 -5.28 -11.72
N THR A 120 -26.72 -4.95 -12.49
CA THR A 120 -26.83 -4.66 -13.92
C THR A 120 -27.43 -5.85 -14.67
N VAL A 121 -26.95 -7.06 -14.39
CA VAL A 121 -27.47 -8.29 -15.00
C VAL A 121 -28.95 -8.50 -14.67
N VAL A 122 -29.33 -8.34 -13.39
CA VAL A 122 -30.72 -8.50 -12.97
C VAL A 122 -31.63 -7.46 -13.63
N ASP A 123 -31.22 -6.20 -13.71
CA ASP A 123 -32.00 -5.13 -14.35
C ASP A 123 -32.21 -5.38 -15.85
N VAL A 124 -31.17 -5.91 -16.54
CA VAL A 124 -31.29 -6.32 -17.95
C VAL A 124 -32.28 -7.45 -18.12
N LEU A 125 -32.25 -8.47 -17.25
CA LEU A 125 -33.20 -9.59 -17.30
C LEU A 125 -34.64 -9.16 -17.01
N ILE A 126 -34.85 -8.15 -16.14
CA ILE A 126 -36.17 -7.53 -15.91
C ILE A 126 -36.67 -6.91 -17.21
N ALA A 127 -35.87 -6.07 -17.86
CA ALA A 127 -36.26 -5.38 -19.10
C ALA A 127 -36.62 -6.39 -20.20
N GLN A 128 -35.77 -7.41 -20.41
CA GLN A 128 -36.03 -8.48 -21.38
C GLN A 128 -37.32 -9.25 -21.06
N SER A 129 -37.59 -9.53 -19.78
CA SER A 129 -38.80 -10.23 -19.37
C SER A 129 -40.06 -9.37 -19.56
N GLN A 130 -39.97 -8.05 -19.39
CA GLN A 130 -41.07 -7.11 -19.65
C GLN A 130 -41.42 -7.03 -21.15
N ASP A 131 -40.42 -7.02 -22.02
CA ASP A 131 -40.61 -7.05 -23.48
C ASP A 131 -41.29 -8.36 -23.91
N LEU A 132 -40.82 -9.50 -23.38
CA LEU A 132 -41.44 -10.81 -23.62
C LEU A 132 -42.88 -10.87 -23.11
N LEU A 133 -43.16 -10.27 -21.94
CA LEU A 133 -44.52 -10.24 -21.38
C LEU A 133 -45.47 -9.44 -22.29
N THR A 134 -45.01 -8.32 -22.81
CA THR A 134 -45.79 -7.49 -23.76
C THR A 134 -46.13 -8.28 -25.02
N ASN A 135 -45.15 -8.98 -25.60
CA ASN A 135 -45.34 -9.82 -26.78
C ASN A 135 -46.30 -10.99 -26.50
N ASN A 136 -46.13 -11.70 -25.38
CA ASN A 136 -47.00 -12.82 -25.01
C ASN A 136 -48.43 -12.36 -24.74
N ASN A 137 -48.65 -11.21 -24.11
CA ASN A 137 -49.99 -10.65 -23.93
C ASN A 137 -50.66 -10.31 -25.26
N ALA A 138 -49.92 -9.81 -26.25
CA ALA A 138 -50.45 -9.58 -27.59
C ALA A 138 -50.86 -10.90 -28.28
N VAL A 139 -50.02 -11.94 -28.19
CA VAL A 139 -50.35 -13.28 -28.73
C VAL A 139 -51.54 -13.90 -28.00
N ALA A 140 -51.60 -13.80 -26.67
CA ALA A 140 -52.69 -14.30 -25.85
C ALA A 140 -54.04 -13.71 -26.28
N ASN A 141 -54.08 -12.41 -26.59
CA ASN A 141 -55.31 -11.74 -27.01
C ASN A 141 -55.62 -11.91 -28.50
N SER A 142 -54.69 -12.40 -29.32
CA SER A 142 -54.83 -12.44 -30.78
C SER A 142 -55.99 -13.32 -31.29
N TYR A 143 -56.25 -14.44 -30.63
CA TYR A 143 -57.35 -15.32 -31.02
C TYR A 143 -58.69 -14.79 -30.47
N PHE A 144 -58.84 -14.64 -29.16
CA PHE A 144 -60.14 -14.31 -28.57
C PHE A 144 -60.51 -12.82 -28.59
N GLY A 145 -59.56 -11.92 -28.88
CA GLY A 145 -59.72 -10.48 -28.68
C GLY A 145 -59.82 -10.06 -27.21
N ARG A 146 -59.54 -11.00 -26.29
CA ARG A 146 -59.62 -10.86 -24.84
C ARG A 146 -58.70 -11.87 -24.17
N ASP A 147 -58.55 -11.74 -22.86
CA ASP A 147 -57.88 -12.75 -22.03
C ASP A 147 -58.56 -14.13 -22.24
N PRO A 148 -57.80 -15.15 -22.67
CA PRO A 148 -58.34 -16.50 -22.87
C PRO A 148 -58.94 -17.12 -21.60
N LEU A 149 -58.36 -16.81 -20.44
CA LEU A 149 -58.79 -17.35 -19.14
C LEU A 149 -60.04 -16.65 -18.57
N ALA A 150 -60.49 -15.56 -19.19
CA ALA A 150 -61.71 -14.86 -18.77
C ALA A 150 -63.00 -15.65 -19.04
N VAL A 151 -62.92 -16.76 -19.79
CA VAL A 151 -64.06 -17.65 -20.07
C VAL A 151 -63.65 -19.10 -19.84
N GLU A 152 -64.60 -19.89 -19.35
CA GLU A 152 -64.43 -21.32 -19.12
C GLU A 152 -63.86 -22.04 -20.35
N PHE A 153 -62.82 -22.86 -20.14
CA PHE A 153 -62.10 -23.55 -21.21
C PHE A 153 -63.00 -24.39 -22.13
N LYS A 154 -64.08 -24.98 -21.58
CA LYS A 154 -65.08 -25.73 -22.38
C LYS A 154 -65.81 -24.82 -23.38
N LYS A 155 -66.13 -23.58 -22.99
CA LYS A 155 -66.77 -22.59 -23.88
C LYS A 155 -65.78 -22.10 -24.93
N ASN A 156 -64.52 -21.86 -24.56
CA ASN A 156 -63.46 -21.54 -25.53
C ASN A 156 -63.30 -22.66 -26.58
N ALA A 157 -63.33 -23.92 -26.16
CA ALA A 157 -63.26 -25.07 -27.05
C ALA A 157 -64.45 -25.15 -28.02
N VAL A 158 -65.65 -24.81 -27.56
CA VAL A 158 -66.85 -24.73 -28.42
C VAL A 158 -66.73 -23.56 -29.39
N TYR A 159 -66.21 -22.40 -28.97
CA TYR A 159 -65.96 -21.28 -29.89
C TYR A 159 -64.99 -21.65 -31.01
N LEU A 160 -63.91 -22.38 -30.70
CA LEU A 160 -63.01 -22.90 -31.72
C LEU A 160 -63.72 -23.84 -32.70
N ALA A 161 -64.52 -24.76 -32.17
CA ALA A 161 -65.27 -25.70 -32.99
C ALA A 161 -66.21 -24.97 -33.96
N MET A 162 -66.95 -23.97 -33.47
CA MET A 162 -67.82 -23.12 -34.30
C MET A 162 -67.02 -22.31 -35.32
N ASP A 163 -65.89 -21.73 -34.94
CA ASP A 163 -65.04 -20.93 -35.84
C ASP A 163 -64.53 -21.77 -37.01
N ILE A 164 -64.18 -23.03 -36.77
CA ILE A 164 -63.75 -23.99 -37.80
C ILE A 164 -64.92 -24.47 -38.66
N THR A 165 -66.04 -24.87 -38.06
CA THR A 165 -67.16 -25.46 -38.82
C THR A 165 -67.90 -24.42 -39.66
N GLU A 166 -68.06 -23.21 -39.14
CA GLU A 166 -68.74 -22.10 -39.82
C GLU A 166 -67.79 -21.23 -40.66
N ALA A 167 -66.49 -21.54 -40.67
CA ALA A 167 -65.46 -20.77 -41.37
C ALA A 167 -65.47 -19.26 -41.01
N LYS A 168 -65.65 -18.95 -39.72
CA LYS A 168 -65.72 -17.56 -39.21
C LYS A 168 -64.38 -16.82 -39.24
N ARG A 169 -63.28 -17.56 -39.37
CA ARG A 169 -61.92 -17.02 -39.40
C ARG A 169 -61.22 -17.40 -40.71
N PRO A 170 -60.36 -16.51 -41.24
CA PRO A 170 -59.53 -16.85 -42.38
C PRO A 170 -58.51 -17.92 -42.00
N GLY A 171 -58.14 -18.75 -42.99
CA GLY A 171 -57.18 -19.84 -42.84
C GLY A 171 -57.80 -21.24 -42.92
N THR A 172 -56.93 -22.23 -42.94
CA THR A 172 -57.27 -23.64 -42.86
C THR A 172 -57.70 -24.01 -41.43
N PRO A 173 -58.50 -25.09 -41.25
CA PRO A 173 -58.89 -25.56 -39.91
C PRO A 173 -57.71 -25.75 -38.94
N ILE A 174 -56.57 -26.22 -39.46
CA ILE A 174 -55.36 -26.44 -38.68
C ILE A 174 -54.69 -25.12 -38.26
N GLU A 175 -54.67 -24.09 -39.12
CA GLU A 175 -54.14 -22.77 -38.78
C GLU A 175 -54.99 -22.08 -37.70
N VAL A 176 -56.32 -22.20 -37.81
CA VAL A 176 -57.25 -21.67 -36.80
C VAL A 176 -57.05 -22.38 -35.45
N TYR A 177 -56.87 -23.70 -35.46
CA TYR A 177 -56.55 -24.48 -34.26
C TYR A 177 -55.21 -24.08 -33.65
N ARG A 178 -54.16 -23.91 -34.47
CA ARG A 178 -52.83 -23.49 -33.99
C ARG A 178 -52.88 -22.09 -33.37
N SER A 179 -53.61 -21.15 -33.97
CA SER A 179 -53.80 -19.80 -33.41
C SER A 179 -54.52 -19.82 -32.05
N PHE A 180 -55.55 -20.67 -31.90
CA PHE A 180 -56.23 -20.89 -30.63
C PHE A 180 -55.26 -21.41 -29.56
N VAL A 181 -54.50 -22.46 -29.90
CA VAL A 181 -53.56 -23.06 -28.95
C VAL A 181 -52.45 -22.09 -28.57
N ALA A 182 -51.89 -21.34 -29.54
CA ALA A 182 -50.88 -20.31 -29.28
C ALA A 182 -51.39 -19.22 -28.33
N SER A 183 -52.64 -18.81 -28.47
CA SER A 183 -53.29 -17.84 -27.56
C SER A 183 -53.39 -18.37 -26.12
N ILE A 184 -53.77 -19.64 -25.93
CA ILE A 184 -53.83 -20.27 -24.60
C ILE A 184 -52.42 -20.46 -24.01
N SER A 185 -51.45 -20.94 -24.79
CA SER A 185 -50.07 -21.10 -24.32
C SER A 185 -49.48 -19.76 -23.88
N ALA A 186 -49.69 -18.70 -24.67
CA ALA A 186 -49.14 -17.38 -24.39
C ALA A 186 -49.67 -16.77 -23.08
N VAL A 187 -50.93 -17.01 -22.68
CA VAL A 187 -51.43 -16.49 -21.39
C VAL A 187 -50.78 -17.20 -20.18
N TYR A 188 -50.46 -18.49 -20.29
CA TYR A 188 -49.72 -19.20 -19.24
C TYR A 188 -48.24 -18.81 -19.22
N GLU A 189 -47.62 -18.57 -20.37
CA GLU A 189 -46.26 -17.98 -20.45
C GLU A 189 -46.22 -16.57 -19.86
N SER A 190 -47.24 -15.73 -20.10
CA SER A 190 -47.38 -14.44 -19.44
C SER A 190 -47.42 -14.57 -17.92
N LYS A 191 -48.12 -15.56 -17.37
CA LYS A 191 -48.12 -15.83 -15.91
C LYS A 191 -46.74 -16.22 -15.39
N LYS A 192 -45.99 -17.04 -16.13
CA LYS A 192 -44.60 -17.39 -15.79
C LYS A 192 -43.70 -16.16 -15.79
N LEU A 193 -43.82 -15.30 -16.80
CA LEU A 193 -43.04 -14.06 -16.92
C LEU A 193 -43.35 -13.06 -15.81
N VAL A 194 -44.62 -12.93 -15.40
CA VAL A 194 -45.00 -12.08 -14.26
C VAL A 194 -44.32 -12.53 -12.97
N GLU A 195 -44.28 -13.85 -12.70
CA GLU A 195 -43.60 -14.38 -11.52
C GLU A 195 -42.08 -14.18 -11.59
N LYS A 196 -41.48 -14.43 -12.75
CA LYS A 196 -40.05 -14.15 -12.99
C LYS A 196 -39.70 -12.67 -12.75
N ILE A 197 -40.51 -11.75 -13.28
CA ILE A 197 -40.32 -10.30 -13.08
C ILE A 197 -40.42 -9.95 -11.60
N ARG A 198 -41.38 -10.53 -10.87
CA ARG A 198 -41.52 -10.32 -9.42
C ARG A 198 -40.23 -10.70 -8.68
N ILE A 199 -39.72 -11.90 -8.93
CA ILE A 199 -38.50 -12.44 -8.30
C ILE A 199 -37.29 -11.56 -8.63
N LEU A 200 -37.10 -11.21 -9.90
CA LEU A 200 -35.99 -10.36 -10.32
C LEU A 200 -36.10 -8.95 -9.72
N THR A 201 -37.31 -8.40 -9.61
CA THR A 201 -37.53 -7.07 -9.01
C THR A 201 -37.20 -7.06 -7.53
N GLU A 202 -37.60 -8.09 -6.78
CA GLU A 202 -37.21 -8.27 -5.38
C GLU A 202 -35.68 -8.35 -5.24
N LYS A 203 -35.03 -9.11 -6.12
CA LYS A 203 -33.57 -9.22 -6.17
C LYS A 203 -32.89 -7.89 -6.52
N SER A 204 -33.39 -7.12 -7.48
CA SER A 204 -32.84 -5.81 -7.86
C SER A 204 -32.95 -4.79 -6.71
N ASN A 205 -34.06 -4.82 -5.97
CA ASN A 205 -34.26 -3.96 -4.79
C ASN A 205 -33.26 -4.31 -3.68
N ALA A 206 -33.07 -5.61 -3.40
CA ALA A 206 -32.07 -6.07 -2.44
C ALA A 206 -30.64 -5.68 -2.85
N LEU A 207 -30.31 -5.85 -4.14
CA LEU A 207 -29.01 -5.47 -4.69
C LEU A 207 -28.77 -3.96 -4.65
N THR A 208 -29.82 -3.15 -4.81
CA THR A 208 -29.71 -1.69 -4.67
C THR A 208 -29.25 -1.30 -3.26
N GLN A 209 -29.82 -1.92 -2.23
CA GLN A 209 -29.39 -1.70 -0.85
C GLN A 209 -27.98 -2.25 -0.61
N ALA A 210 -27.66 -3.42 -1.15
CA ALA A 210 -26.36 -4.06 -1.00
C ALA A 210 -25.22 -3.27 -1.67
N VAL A 211 -25.47 -2.66 -2.84
CA VAL A 211 -24.53 -1.77 -3.52
C VAL A 211 -24.29 -0.51 -2.69
N ALA A 212 -25.35 0.12 -2.16
CA ALA A 212 -25.21 1.31 -1.32
C ALA A 212 -24.40 1.02 -0.04
N ALA A 213 -24.65 -0.12 0.62
CA ALA A 213 -23.89 -0.54 1.79
C ALA A 213 -22.41 -0.85 1.46
N ALA A 214 -22.15 -1.53 0.34
CA ALA A 214 -20.79 -1.81 -0.10
C ALA A 214 -20.02 -0.53 -0.47
N GLN A 215 -20.69 0.45 -1.08
CA GLN A 215 -20.08 1.75 -1.37
C GLN A 215 -19.71 2.49 -0.08
N ALA A 216 -20.62 2.54 0.89
CA ALA A 216 -20.36 3.19 2.17
C ALA A 216 -19.17 2.56 2.93
N ALA A 217 -19.06 1.22 2.91
CA ALA A 217 -17.93 0.51 3.51
C ALA A 217 -16.60 0.79 2.80
N GLU A 218 -16.61 0.92 1.47
CA GLU A 218 -15.42 1.28 0.70
C GLU A 218 -14.99 2.72 0.98
N ASP A 219 -15.93 3.66 1.03
CA ASP A 219 -15.66 5.06 1.37
C ASP A 219 -15.10 5.20 2.79
N GLU A 220 -15.62 4.44 3.76
CA GLU A 220 -15.10 4.38 5.13
C GLU A 220 -13.68 3.82 5.18
N ARG A 221 -13.38 2.76 4.40
CA ARG A 221 -12.03 2.20 4.28
C ARG A 221 -11.04 3.22 3.74
N ILE A 222 -11.40 3.91 2.66
CA ILE A 222 -10.56 4.95 2.05
C ILE A 222 -10.31 6.09 3.05
N ALA A 223 -11.35 6.53 3.76
CA ALA A 223 -11.23 7.56 4.79
C ALA A 223 -10.33 7.12 5.97
N ALA A 224 -10.47 5.87 6.42
CA ALA A 224 -9.65 5.29 7.47
C ALA A 224 -8.17 5.18 7.05
N GLU A 225 -7.89 4.76 5.82
CA GLU A 225 -6.53 4.69 5.27
C GLU A 225 -5.89 6.09 5.18
N ALA A 226 -6.63 7.09 4.70
CA ALA A 226 -6.16 8.46 4.64
C ALA A 226 -5.87 9.03 6.05
N ALA A 227 -6.74 8.74 7.03
CA ALA A 227 -6.53 9.14 8.42
C ALA A 227 -5.30 8.45 9.04
N ALA A 228 -5.12 7.15 8.77
CA ALA A 228 -3.96 6.39 9.25
C ALA A 228 -2.65 6.90 8.66
N LYS A 229 -2.62 7.21 7.36
CA LYS A 229 -1.45 7.80 6.70
C LYS A 229 -1.09 9.15 7.31
N LYS A 230 -2.07 10.04 7.50
CA LYS A 230 -1.85 11.34 8.14
C LYS A 230 -1.32 11.19 9.58
N ALA A 231 -1.88 10.28 10.37
CA ALA A 231 -1.42 10.02 11.72
C ALA A 231 0.02 9.48 11.75
N ALA A 232 0.41 8.63 10.78
CA ALA A 232 1.77 8.14 10.64
C ALA A 232 2.76 9.26 10.27
N GLU A 233 2.39 10.15 9.35
CA GLU A 233 3.20 11.32 8.97
C GLU A 233 3.38 12.29 10.16
N GLU A 234 2.33 12.55 10.93
CA GLU A 234 2.40 13.38 12.14
C GLU A 234 3.26 12.75 13.24
N ALA A 235 3.16 11.43 13.44
CA ALA A 235 3.97 10.71 14.41
C ALA A 235 5.47 10.73 14.03
N GLU A 236 5.79 10.57 12.75
CA GLU A 236 7.16 10.65 12.24
C GLU A 236 7.73 12.06 12.38
N ALA A 237 6.96 13.09 12.01
CA ALA A 237 7.37 14.48 12.17
C ALA A 237 7.64 14.82 13.64
N LYS A 238 6.81 14.32 14.56
CA LYS A 238 7.01 14.47 16.01
C LYS A 238 8.28 13.76 16.48
N ARG A 239 8.55 12.54 16.02
CA ARG A 239 9.78 11.80 16.35
C ARG A 239 11.03 12.55 15.91
N ILE A 240 11.04 13.05 14.68
CA ILE A 240 12.15 13.86 14.15
C ILE A 240 12.33 15.15 14.95
N ALA A 241 11.23 15.82 15.34
CA ALA A 241 11.29 17.03 16.15
C ALA A 241 11.83 16.76 17.57
N GLU A 242 11.40 15.66 18.20
CA GLU A 242 11.90 15.23 19.50
C GLU A 242 13.39 14.83 19.46
N GLU A 243 13.83 14.16 18.40
CA GLU A 243 15.23 13.80 18.21
C GLU A 243 16.12 15.03 18.02
N LYS A 244 15.69 15.98 17.17
CA LYS A 244 16.38 17.27 17.00
C LYS A 244 16.43 18.08 18.30
N ALA A 245 15.34 18.10 19.07
CA ALA A 245 15.31 18.80 20.35
C ALA A 245 16.28 18.17 21.36
N LYS A 246 16.37 16.83 21.41
CA LYS A 246 17.35 16.13 22.24
C LYS A 246 18.78 16.43 21.81
N GLU A 247 19.07 16.40 20.52
CA GLU A 247 20.38 16.73 19.97
C GLU A 247 20.78 18.18 20.32
N GLU A 248 19.85 19.14 20.17
CA GLU A 248 20.09 20.53 20.53
C GLU A 248 20.38 20.71 22.03
N GLU A 249 19.62 20.04 22.90
CA GLU A 249 19.86 20.08 24.35
C GLU A 249 21.19 19.41 24.74
N GLU A 250 21.57 18.31 24.08
CA GLU A 250 22.89 17.68 24.29
C GLU A 250 24.03 18.61 23.85
N ILE A 251 23.90 19.31 22.73
CA ILE A 251 24.89 20.29 22.24
C ILE A 251 24.98 21.46 23.23
N LYS A 252 23.85 22.02 23.68
CA LYS A 252 23.84 23.09 24.71
C LYS A 252 24.52 22.64 26.00
N GLY A 253 24.21 21.42 26.46
CA GLY A 253 24.84 20.80 27.62
C GLY A 253 26.35 20.66 27.47
N ALA A 254 26.81 20.24 26.30
CA ALA A 254 28.22 20.11 25.97
C ALA A 254 28.95 21.47 25.93
N ILE A 255 28.36 22.49 25.30
CA ILE A 255 28.90 23.86 25.30
C ILE A 255 29.03 24.38 26.73
N LYS A 256 28.00 24.18 27.57
CA LYS A 256 28.04 24.59 28.97
C LYS A 256 29.12 23.84 29.74
N PHE A 257 29.25 22.53 29.56
CA PHE A 257 30.28 21.73 30.21
C PHE A 257 31.69 22.24 29.87
N THR A 258 31.96 22.51 28.59
CA THR A 258 33.25 23.09 28.16
C THR A 258 33.50 24.47 28.79
N ALA A 259 32.47 25.32 28.88
CA ALA A 259 32.58 26.62 29.53
C ALA A 259 32.84 26.52 31.05
N ASP A 260 32.21 25.56 31.73
CA ASP A 260 32.43 25.30 33.15
C ASP A 260 33.82 24.69 33.39
N PHE A 261 34.32 23.84 32.49
CA PHE A 261 35.69 23.33 32.54
C PHE A 261 36.74 24.45 32.46
N TYR A 262 36.55 25.46 31.60
CA TYR A 262 37.46 26.62 31.58
C TYR A 262 37.47 27.38 32.91
N LYS A 263 36.31 27.53 33.57
CA LYS A 263 36.24 28.15 34.90
C LYS A 263 37.01 27.33 35.92
N GLU A 264 36.85 26.01 35.90
CA GLU A 264 37.57 25.10 36.79
C GLU A 264 39.09 25.17 36.60
N ILE A 265 39.58 25.24 35.35
CA ILE A 265 41.01 25.54 35.09
C ILE A 265 41.41 26.86 35.76
N GLY A 266 40.57 27.89 35.65
CA GLY A 266 40.84 29.21 36.25
C GLY A 266 40.92 29.17 37.77
N GLU A 267 40.05 28.39 38.41
CA GLU A 267 40.02 28.18 39.86
C GLU A 267 41.22 27.36 40.34
N ARG A 268 41.61 26.31 39.62
CA ARG A 268 42.70 25.40 40.01
C ARG A 268 44.09 25.91 39.67
N TYR A 269 44.25 26.52 38.49
CA TYR A 269 45.56 26.85 37.90
C TYR A 269 45.73 28.34 37.60
N GLY A 270 44.73 29.16 37.89
CA GLY A 270 44.76 30.61 37.71
C GLY A 270 44.19 31.09 36.36
N ALA A 271 43.79 32.36 36.34
CA ALA A 271 43.09 32.97 35.21
C ALA A 271 43.89 32.92 33.89
N GLN A 272 45.23 32.99 33.95
CA GLN A 272 46.08 32.94 32.77
C GLN A 272 46.03 31.57 32.07
N MET A 273 46.06 30.47 32.82
CA MET A 273 45.97 29.11 32.25
C MET A 273 44.60 28.85 31.60
N SER A 274 43.53 29.36 32.21
CA SER A 274 42.18 29.30 31.64
C SER A 274 42.05 30.10 30.33
N ALA A 275 42.63 31.30 30.30
CA ALA A 275 42.63 32.15 29.12
C ALA A 275 43.40 31.48 27.96
N LEU A 276 44.58 30.91 28.23
CA LEU A 276 45.38 30.20 27.22
C LEU A 276 44.69 28.93 26.71
N ALA A 277 44.05 28.16 27.60
CA ALA A 277 43.29 26.97 27.19
C ALA A 277 42.10 27.34 26.28
N THR A 278 41.42 28.44 26.60
CA THR A 278 40.32 28.99 25.77
C THR A 278 40.85 29.45 24.42
N ASP A 279 41.91 30.26 24.40
CA ASP A 279 42.49 30.84 23.17
C ASP A 279 43.02 29.76 22.23
N LEU A 280 43.68 28.73 22.78
CA LEU A 280 44.15 27.59 22.00
C LEU A 280 42.97 26.84 21.34
N ALA A 281 41.88 26.63 22.09
CA ALA A 281 40.69 25.95 21.57
C ALA A 281 40.01 26.75 20.45
N GLU A 282 39.90 28.07 20.59
CA GLU A 282 39.40 28.95 19.52
C GLU A 282 40.33 28.93 18.30
N THR A 283 41.64 29.02 18.54
CA THR A 283 42.67 29.00 17.50
C THR A 283 42.70 27.70 16.70
N ALA A 284 42.33 26.58 17.32
CA ALA A 284 42.26 25.28 16.68
C ALA A 284 41.00 25.06 15.84
N LYS A 285 39.95 25.87 16.01
CA LYS A 285 38.70 25.71 15.23
C LYS A 285 38.98 25.85 13.74
N GLY A 286 38.52 24.86 12.97
CA GLY A 286 38.69 24.83 11.51
C GLY A 286 40.11 24.50 11.03
N LYS A 287 41.08 24.27 11.92
CA LYS A 287 42.43 23.82 11.54
C LYS A 287 42.55 22.30 11.59
N THR A 288 43.51 21.77 10.85
CA THR A 288 44.03 20.40 11.02
C THR A 288 45.32 20.45 11.83
N LEU A 289 45.69 19.34 12.47
CA LEU A 289 46.97 19.25 13.16
C LEU A 289 48.14 19.35 12.17
N ARG A 290 49.25 19.93 12.62
CA ARG A 290 50.55 19.86 11.94
C ARG A 290 51.09 18.42 11.95
N ASN A 291 52.10 18.15 11.12
CA ASN A 291 52.78 16.86 11.13
C ASN A 291 53.62 16.67 12.40
N ALA A 292 53.99 15.43 12.70
CA ALA A 292 54.77 15.08 13.88
C ALA A 292 56.13 15.77 13.95
N GLU A 293 56.82 15.97 12.81
CA GLU A 293 58.15 16.58 12.76
C GLU A 293 58.10 18.05 13.20
N GLU A 294 57.13 18.81 12.69
CA GLU A 294 56.90 20.20 13.08
C GLU A 294 56.50 20.32 14.55
N ALA A 295 55.60 19.45 15.01
CA ALA A 295 55.16 19.45 16.41
C ALA A 295 56.32 19.09 17.35
N LEU A 296 57.14 18.08 17.02
CA LEU A 296 58.30 17.71 17.81
C LEU A 296 59.29 18.87 17.92
N LYS A 297 59.59 19.52 16.79
CA LYS A 297 60.50 20.66 16.74
C LYS A 297 60.01 21.83 17.59
N ALA A 298 58.70 22.11 17.60
CA ALA A 298 58.13 23.18 18.42
C ALA A 298 58.12 22.80 19.91
N PHE A 299 57.79 21.55 20.25
CA PHE A 299 57.73 21.06 21.62
C PHE A 299 59.12 20.96 22.26
N ASP A 300 60.13 20.46 21.54
CA ASP A 300 61.49 20.24 22.03
C ASP A 300 62.20 21.54 22.45
N GLN A 301 61.80 22.70 21.89
CA GLN A 301 62.33 24.00 22.30
C GLN A 301 62.11 24.29 23.80
N TYR A 302 61.03 23.75 24.37
CA TYR A 302 60.64 23.99 25.76
C TYR A 302 60.64 22.72 26.60
N ARG A 303 60.69 21.53 25.97
CA ARG A 303 60.66 20.23 26.64
C ARG A 303 61.68 20.11 27.76
N ASP A 304 62.97 20.35 27.50
CA ASP A 304 64.03 20.19 28.51
C ASP A 304 63.88 21.16 29.69
N HIS A 305 63.23 22.29 29.45
CA HIS A 305 62.92 23.27 30.47
C HIS A 305 61.72 22.83 31.33
N LEU A 306 60.65 22.35 30.70
CA LEU A 306 59.47 21.80 31.37
C LEU A 306 59.79 20.51 32.14
N ASP A 307 60.65 19.64 31.59
CA ASP A 307 61.04 18.36 32.15
C ASP A 307 61.77 18.50 33.49
N LYS A 308 62.57 19.57 33.64
CA LYS A 308 63.26 19.92 34.90
C LYS A 308 62.31 20.33 36.03
N LYS A 309 61.07 20.73 35.72
CA LYS A 309 60.05 21.10 36.71
C LYS A 309 59.34 19.89 37.32
N PHE A 310 59.59 18.67 36.82
CA PHE A 310 59.06 17.44 37.41
C PHE A 310 60.09 16.75 38.30
N SER A 311 59.74 16.56 39.58
CA SER A 311 60.47 15.59 40.40
C SER A 311 60.12 14.15 40.01
N ALA A 312 60.93 13.18 40.44
CA ALA A 312 60.62 11.76 40.27
C ALA A 312 59.28 11.38 40.93
N ALA A 313 58.91 12.04 42.04
CA ALA A 313 57.64 11.82 42.72
C ALA A 313 56.46 12.37 41.90
N ASP A 314 56.61 13.53 41.27
CA ASP A 314 55.57 14.12 40.42
C ASP A 314 55.26 13.23 39.21
N ARG A 315 56.30 12.68 38.57
CA ARG A 315 56.14 11.73 37.46
C ARG A 315 55.41 10.47 37.89
N ALA A 316 55.80 9.90 39.03
CA ALA A 316 55.14 8.71 39.55
C ALA A 316 53.67 8.98 39.90
N ALA A 317 53.34 10.15 40.47
CA ALA A 317 51.98 10.54 40.77
C ALA A 317 51.12 10.68 39.50
N ILE A 318 51.66 11.30 38.44
CA ILE A 318 50.98 11.46 37.15
C ILE A 318 50.76 10.10 36.48
N VAL A 319 51.78 9.23 36.45
CA VAL A 319 51.67 7.88 35.89
C VAL A 319 50.58 7.08 36.60
N ASN A 320 50.55 7.11 37.94
CA ASN A 320 49.51 6.43 38.72
C ASN A 320 48.10 7.00 38.48
N ALA A 321 47.98 8.32 38.32
CA ALA A 321 46.71 8.97 38.00
C ALA A 321 46.19 8.57 36.60
N LEU A 322 47.08 8.50 35.61
CA LEU A 322 46.74 8.04 34.25
C LEU A 322 46.44 6.53 34.21
N ASP A 323 47.09 5.72 35.05
CA ASP A 323 46.81 4.28 35.17
C ASP A 323 45.43 3.99 35.78
N SER A 324 44.96 4.89 36.64
CA SER A 324 43.65 4.82 37.29
C SER A 324 42.51 5.41 36.45
N LEU A 325 42.80 5.89 35.24
CA LEU A 325 41.81 6.52 34.36
C LEU A 325 40.75 5.51 33.90
N ASP A 326 39.48 5.81 34.18
CA ASP A 326 38.37 5.02 33.67
C ASP A 326 38.14 5.28 32.16
N ARG A 327 38.14 4.20 31.37
CA ARG A 327 38.02 4.29 29.90
C ARG A 327 36.65 4.83 29.47
N ALA A 328 35.59 4.45 30.18
CA ALA A 328 34.23 4.86 29.83
C ALA A 328 33.99 6.33 30.18
N GLU A 329 34.53 6.80 31.31
CA GLU A 329 34.50 8.20 31.71
C GLU A 329 35.30 9.08 30.76
N LEU A 330 36.51 8.65 30.38
CA LEU A 330 37.30 9.33 29.36
C LEU A 330 36.52 9.45 28.04
N ALA A 331 35.99 8.34 27.52
CA ALA A 331 35.22 8.33 26.27
C ALA A 331 33.98 9.23 26.35
N LYS A 332 33.27 9.23 27.48
CA LYS A 332 32.13 10.13 27.74
C LYS A 332 32.56 11.59 27.68
N ASN A 333 33.62 11.97 28.39
CA ASN A 333 34.09 13.35 28.46
C ASN A 333 34.65 13.83 27.11
N LEU A 334 35.35 12.96 26.36
CA LEU A 334 35.77 13.25 24.98
C LEU A 334 34.58 13.57 24.08
N ASN A 335 33.50 12.78 24.15
CA ASN A 335 32.30 13.02 23.36
C ASN A 335 31.64 14.36 23.72
N ILE A 336 31.60 14.70 25.01
CA ILE A 336 31.07 15.98 25.48
C ILE A 336 31.93 17.14 24.92
N PHE A 337 33.26 17.11 25.07
CA PHE A 337 34.12 18.16 24.52
C PHE A 337 34.06 18.24 22.99
N ALA A 338 34.05 17.10 22.29
CA ALA A 338 33.89 17.05 20.84
C ALA A 338 32.60 17.73 20.38
N LYS A 339 31.45 17.41 21.01
CA LYS A 339 30.17 18.10 20.77
C LYS A 339 30.25 19.59 21.10
N GLY A 340 30.88 19.97 22.21
CA GLY A 340 31.07 21.37 22.62
C GLY A 340 31.92 22.18 21.63
N PHE A 341 32.86 21.53 20.94
CA PHE A 341 33.66 22.14 19.88
C PHE A 341 33.04 22.04 18.47
N GLY A 342 31.86 21.43 18.34
CA GLY A 342 31.20 21.22 17.04
C GLY A 342 31.88 20.16 16.16
N TYR A 343 32.66 19.25 16.75
CA TYR A 343 33.28 18.14 16.04
C TYR A 343 32.28 16.99 15.86
N THR A 344 32.02 16.61 14.60
CA THR A 344 31.11 15.52 14.20
C THR A 344 31.84 14.32 13.58
N GLY A 345 33.17 14.27 13.69
CA GLY A 345 33.98 13.22 13.08
C GLY A 345 34.00 11.90 13.86
N LYS A 346 34.80 10.94 13.39
CA LYS A 346 34.83 9.56 13.92
C LYS A 346 35.25 9.52 15.40
N ALA A 347 34.69 8.57 16.14
CA ALA A 347 35.16 8.24 17.48
C ALA A 347 36.62 7.76 17.42
N PHE A 348 37.48 8.34 18.25
CA PHE A 348 38.88 7.94 18.38
C PHE A 348 39.04 6.91 19.50
N ASP A 349 39.84 5.87 19.26
CA ASP A 349 40.36 5.04 20.35
C ASP A 349 41.51 5.80 21.03
N ALA A 350 41.14 6.73 21.88
CA ALA A 350 42.08 7.64 22.53
C ALA A 350 42.82 6.98 23.70
N TYR A 351 42.44 5.76 24.10
CA TYR A 351 43.07 5.09 25.23
C TYR A 351 44.51 4.67 24.92
N ASP A 352 44.77 4.23 23.69
CA ASP A 352 46.12 3.99 23.16
C ASP A 352 47.04 5.20 23.32
N LEU A 353 46.50 6.41 23.15
CA LEU A 353 47.26 7.64 23.33
C LEU A 353 47.54 7.92 24.80
N VAL A 354 46.61 7.62 25.71
CA VAL A 354 46.86 7.70 27.16
C VAL A 354 48.01 6.79 27.57
N GLU A 355 48.09 5.58 27.02
CA GLU A 355 49.21 4.67 27.30
C GLU A 355 50.56 5.22 26.84
N GLU A 356 50.63 5.85 25.66
CA GLU A 356 51.86 6.48 25.18
C GLU A 356 52.21 7.72 26.01
N VAL A 357 51.24 8.57 26.35
CA VAL A 357 51.43 9.71 27.26
C VAL A 357 51.97 9.24 28.63
N LYS A 358 51.44 8.14 29.17
CA LYS A 358 51.94 7.53 30.41
C LYS A 358 53.41 7.11 30.30
N LYS A 359 53.79 6.48 29.20
CA LYS A 359 55.20 6.10 28.94
C LYS A 359 56.09 7.34 28.85
N SER A 360 55.63 8.39 28.18
CA SER A 360 56.38 9.65 28.05
C SER A 360 56.59 10.36 29.38
N TYR A 361 55.61 10.35 30.29
CA TYR A 361 55.82 10.87 31.65
C TYR A 361 56.84 10.04 32.44
N ALA A 362 56.85 8.71 32.27
CA ALA A 362 57.78 7.82 32.96
C ALA A 362 59.23 7.94 32.44
N SER A 363 59.42 8.07 31.12
CA SER A 363 60.75 8.08 30.48
C SER A 363 61.31 9.47 30.18
N GLY A 364 60.46 10.49 30.06
CA GLY A 364 60.81 11.81 29.53
C GLY A 364 60.86 11.87 27.99
N ASP A 365 60.69 10.75 27.29
CA ASP A 365 60.71 10.67 25.82
C ASP A 365 59.29 10.79 25.23
N TRP A 366 59.06 11.84 24.45
CA TRP A 366 57.77 12.17 23.85
C TRP A 366 57.66 11.79 22.36
N ASN A 367 58.72 11.25 21.75
CA ASN A 367 58.74 10.93 20.32
C ASN A 367 57.60 9.98 19.92
N ASN A 368 57.41 8.90 20.67
CA ASN A 368 56.36 7.91 20.38
C ASN A 368 54.95 8.48 20.56
N THR A 369 54.74 9.33 21.57
CA THR A 369 53.46 10.01 21.79
C THR A 369 53.13 10.94 20.64
N VAL A 370 54.10 11.74 20.19
CA VAL A 370 53.95 12.63 19.02
C VAL A 370 53.56 11.83 17.76
N LEU A 371 54.27 10.74 17.47
CA LEU A 371 53.94 9.90 16.32
C LEU A 371 52.55 9.25 16.45
N LYS A 372 52.15 8.84 17.66
CA LYS A 372 50.81 8.29 17.92
C LYS A 372 49.72 9.34 17.72
N VAL A 373 49.93 10.60 18.12
CA VAL A 373 48.99 11.71 17.84
C VAL A 373 48.79 11.88 16.35
N GLU A 374 49.87 11.97 15.56
CA GLU A 374 49.77 12.12 14.11
C GLU A 374 49.01 10.95 13.47
N THR A 375 49.26 9.72 13.94
CA THR A 375 48.59 8.52 13.44
C THR A 375 47.09 8.52 13.75
N LEU A 376 46.71 8.81 15.00
CA LEU A 376 45.31 8.74 15.45
C LEU A 376 44.46 9.89 14.93
N PHE A 377 45.05 11.08 14.78
CA PHE A 377 44.37 12.29 14.35
C PHE A 377 44.71 12.69 12.91
N ALA A 378 45.28 11.78 12.10
CA ALA A 378 45.57 12.01 10.70
C ALA A 378 44.32 12.52 9.96
N GLY A 379 44.43 13.69 9.32
CA GLY A 379 43.31 14.32 8.60
C GLY A 379 42.14 14.77 9.47
N SER A 380 42.28 14.75 10.80
CA SER A 380 41.26 15.19 11.76
C SER A 380 41.38 16.68 12.08
N ALA A 381 40.28 17.26 12.57
CA ALA A 381 40.28 18.63 13.08
C ALA A 381 41.14 18.73 14.34
N ALA A 382 41.88 19.84 14.48
CA ALA A 382 42.77 20.09 15.61
C ALA A 382 42.03 20.14 16.96
N THR A 383 40.75 20.52 16.95
CA THR A 383 39.86 20.47 18.12
C THR A 383 39.68 19.05 18.69
N GLY A 384 39.92 18.00 17.89
CA GLY A 384 39.91 16.62 18.37
C GLY A 384 41.02 16.33 19.38
N LEU A 385 42.24 16.85 19.16
CA LEU A 385 43.36 16.68 20.09
C LEU A 385 43.15 17.50 21.38
N ILE A 386 42.52 18.67 21.27
CA ILE A 386 42.14 19.48 22.44
C ILE A 386 41.06 18.77 23.27
N ALA A 387 40.03 18.21 22.63
CA ALA A 387 39.02 17.40 23.30
C ALA A 387 39.63 16.21 24.05
N PHE A 388 40.66 15.57 23.48
CA PHE A 388 41.42 14.53 24.18
C PHE A 388 42.13 15.09 25.43
N ALA A 389 42.91 16.17 25.28
CA ALA A 389 43.66 16.76 26.39
C ALA A 389 42.74 17.22 27.54
N PHE A 390 41.61 17.83 27.21
CA PHE A 390 40.61 18.25 28.20
C PHE A 390 39.89 17.05 28.83
N GLY A 391 39.59 16.03 28.02
CA GLY A 391 39.03 14.76 28.50
C GLY A 391 39.93 14.08 29.52
N VAL A 392 41.23 14.00 29.28
CA VAL A 392 42.21 13.47 30.24
C VAL A 392 42.28 14.36 31.49
N THR A 393 42.29 15.68 31.31
CA THR A 393 42.41 16.65 32.41
C THR A 393 41.20 16.64 33.35
N VAL A 394 39.98 16.50 32.83
CA VAL A 394 38.78 16.45 33.68
C VAL A 394 38.60 15.08 34.35
N SER A 395 39.11 14.02 33.72
CA SER A 395 38.97 12.64 34.21
C SER A 395 40.12 12.22 35.14
N THR A 396 41.14 13.06 35.34
CA THR A 396 42.27 12.78 36.23
C THR A 396 42.66 14.00 37.06
N PRO A 397 43.09 13.82 38.31
CA PRO A 397 43.67 14.90 39.10
C PRO A 397 45.10 15.21 38.63
N VAL A 398 45.24 15.85 37.47
CA VAL A 398 46.54 16.35 36.98
C VAL A 398 46.93 17.63 37.73
N GLY A 399 48.20 17.78 38.09
CA GLY A 399 48.72 19.03 38.64
C GLY A 399 49.00 20.07 37.55
N ILE A 400 49.23 21.33 37.94
CA ILE A 400 49.45 22.44 36.99
C ILE A 400 50.61 22.21 36.02
N VAL A 401 51.70 21.57 36.48
CA VAL A 401 52.87 21.24 35.65
C VAL A 401 52.51 20.21 34.58
N ALA A 402 51.75 19.18 34.97
CA ALA A 402 51.29 18.13 34.04
C ALA A 402 50.34 18.69 32.99
N PHE A 403 49.39 19.52 33.42
CA PHE A 403 48.46 20.22 32.54
C PHE A 403 49.21 21.12 31.53
N ALA A 404 50.13 21.96 32.01
CA ALA A 404 50.91 22.84 31.14
C ALA A 404 51.76 22.06 30.12
N LEU A 405 52.34 20.92 30.50
CA LEU A 405 53.10 20.07 29.57
C LEU A 405 52.19 19.45 28.48
N ILE A 406 51.02 18.92 28.85
CA ILE A 406 50.04 18.40 27.88
C ILE A 406 49.60 19.51 26.94
N MET A 407 49.29 20.70 27.47
CA MET A 407 48.86 21.83 26.66
C MET A 407 49.97 22.37 25.77
N ALA A 408 51.23 22.35 26.20
CA ALA A 408 52.38 22.68 25.36
C ALA A 408 52.55 21.68 24.20
N LEU A 409 52.36 20.38 24.46
CA LEU A 409 52.37 19.36 23.41
C LEU A 409 51.22 19.57 22.41
N VAL A 410 50.00 19.76 22.90
CA VAL A 410 48.82 20.04 22.06
C VAL A 410 49.03 21.30 21.23
N SER A 411 49.59 22.35 21.83
CA SER A 411 49.93 23.60 21.16
C SER A 411 50.93 23.40 20.04
N ALA A 412 51.91 22.50 20.20
CA ALA A 412 52.92 22.24 19.18
C ALA A 412 52.33 21.72 17.86
N TYR A 413 51.19 21.04 17.93
CA TYR A 413 50.43 20.62 16.74
C TYR A 413 49.56 21.71 16.11
N ILE A 414 49.42 22.87 16.75
CA ILE A 414 48.54 23.95 16.33
C ILE A 414 49.39 25.17 15.94
N ASP A 415 50.16 25.71 16.89
CA ASP A 415 51.14 26.76 16.68
C ASP A 415 52.18 26.92 17.81
N ASP A 416 53.37 27.37 17.40
CA ASP A 416 54.54 27.62 18.27
C ASP A 416 54.28 28.70 19.33
N ALA A 417 53.38 29.66 19.06
CA ALA A 417 53.14 30.77 19.96
C ALA A 417 52.51 30.30 21.27
N HIS A 418 51.51 29.42 21.17
CA HIS A 418 50.88 28.83 22.36
C HIS A 418 51.83 27.93 23.14
N VAL A 419 52.75 27.21 22.49
CA VAL A 419 53.79 26.42 23.19
C VAL A 419 54.60 27.31 24.14
N LYS A 420 55.06 28.45 23.62
CA LYS A 420 55.79 29.44 24.42
C LYS A 420 54.92 30.03 25.53
N GLN A 421 53.69 30.42 25.21
CA GLN A 421 52.79 31.07 26.18
C GLN A 421 52.46 30.14 27.36
N PHE A 422 52.23 28.85 27.13
CA PHE A 422 52.02 27.88 28.20
C PHE A 422 53.29 27.68 29.06
N ASN A 423 54.48 27.65 28.43
CA ASN A 423 55.74 27.60 29.18
C ASN A 423 55.93 28.84 30.06
N ASP A 424 55.76 30.05 29.50
CA ASP A 424 55.92 31.31 30.23
C ASP A 424 54.90 31.44 31.37
N ALA A 425 53.65 31.01 31.14
CA ALA A 425 52.62 31.01 32.17
C ALA A 425 52.96 30.06 33.33
N LEU A 426 53.57 28.91 33.03
CA LEU A 426 54.03 27.98 34.06
C LEU A 426 55.19 28.57 34.87
N ASP A 427 56.14 29.25 34.22
CA ASP A 427 57.25 29.95 34.89
C ASP A 427 56.79 31.05 35.83
N ALA A 428 55.76 31.80 35.43
CA ALA A 428 55.19 32.83 36.29
C ALA A 428 54.59 32.27 37.58
N ILE A 429 54.14 31.00 37.57
CA ILE A 429 53.51 30.33 38.71
C ILE A 429 54.54 29.55 39.54
N LEU A 430 55.53 28.95 38.89
CA LEU A 430 56.60 28.14 39.47
C LEU A 430 57.97 28.63 38.96
N PRO A 431 58.48 29.76 39.51
CA PRO A 431 59.69 30.43 39.03
C PRO A 431 60.98 29.65 39.26
#